data_AF-A0A0S4J9Z2-F1
#
_entry.id   AF-A0A0S4J9Z2-F1
#
_cell.length_a   1.000
_cell.length_b   1.000
_cell.length_c   1.000
_cell.angle_alpha   90.00
_cell.angle_beta   90.00
_cell.angle_gamma   90.00
#
_symmetry.space_group_name_H-M   'P 1'
#
loop_
_entity.id
_entity.type
_entity.pdbx_description
1 polymer ?
#
loop_
_entity_poly.entity_id
_entity_poly.type
_entity_poly.pdbx_seq_one_letter_code
_entity_poly.pdbx_strand_id
1 'polypeptide(L)'
;MLRRLARPLGVSSAPSLLAASWSSLRRSCDVDENDARRELTFIISSSSMTRMKKSVHPTNALAAVRWTHSSATATAAGAATTASAASSASPFISVKDSMSRSYKLSAVLENTNHGVVLGKQENTSTYSFVGFEGVPFLKVAECVMQVPVEHRTFHAICGRMSVPCDFFGDIDLPLTTSTASIETMILTALRRVQEEVSAATLRQHPSWSVGPSSSSKGKGDAPPEVLLVTNPQATTKRSYHLHIRFPHVCFCDYRTVRHVAEKINGELGASFFDLACYRERGMMRTAYSRKVGVGSSSSLHHELAPAFPQISNSELKKLLEPSTRWSPAECVARSFVIREDFMESKFLKQTSSSATSFSSSSSPPVSLLEDDNVALAKALLPKTLSIPSFHEGVTAAERNKAAKQNGGDINNHNNAVTEYDKQGRPIPAFFMERVKPKRFREALKSVHALPSTAAEPYDQWIRVGLALHNFGSEDRNFEEWVQFSVRAPHKFSRETCRSMWDKFQRHPDHQNWARGYNYLTKSIWRELGIANAQ
;
A
#
# COMPACT_ATOMS: atom_id res chain seq x y z
N MET A 1 -19.24 -64.65 40.68
CA MET A 1 -19.86 -64.35 42.00
C MET A 1 -19.93 -62.82 42.10
N LEU A 2 -20.91 -62.12 41.53
CA LEU A 2 -22.35 -62.21 41.72
C LEU A 2 -23.10 -61.86 40.42
N ARG A 3 -23.83 -62.86 39.91
CA ARG A 3 -25.09 -62.67 39.19
C ARG A 3 -26.17 -62.35 40.23
N ARG A 4 -27.14 -61.51 39.85
CA ARG A 4 -28.47 -61.20 40.44
C ARG A 4 -28.58 -59.67 40.39
N LEU A 5 -29.40 -59.06 39.54
CA LEU A 5 -30.84 -59.27 39.43
C LEU A 5 -31.31 -58.90 38.01
N ALA A 6 -32.16 -59.73 37.43
CA ALA A 6 -32.96 -59.38 36.27
C ALA A 6 -34.41 -59.87 36.48
N ARG A 7 -35.36 -58.94 36.26
CA ARG A 7 -36.75 -59.09 35.78
C ARG A 7 -37.81 -59.66 36.75
N PRO A 8 -39.13 -59.48 36.47
CA PRO A 8 -39.76 -58.96 35.23
C PRO A 8 -40.89 -57.93 35.40
N LEU A 9 -41.13 -57.11 34.37
CA LEU A 9 -42.47 -56.87 33.81
C LEU A 9 -42.30 -56.66 32.31
N GLY A 10 -43.05 -57.41 31.51
CA GLY A 10 -43.02 -57.36 30.05
C GLY A 10 -44.38 -57.04 29.47
N VAL A 11 -44.39 -56.27 28.38
CA VAL A 11 -45.41 -56.20 27.31
C VAL A 11 -44.64 -55.63 26.08
N SER A 12 -44.35 -56.42 25.02
CA SER A 12 -45.03 -56.44 23.69
C SER A 12 -45.08 -55.05 23.02
N SER A 13 -44.62 -54.74 21.79
CA SER A 13 -44.48 -55.50 20.52
C SER A 13 -43.68 -54.65 19.48
N ALA A 14 -43.09 -55.32 18.47
CA ALA A 14 -42.17 -54.88 17.39
C ALA A 14 -42.81 -53.96 16.29
N PRO A 15 -42.19 -53.58 15.11
CA PRO A 15 -40.91 -54.04 14.51
C PRO A 15 -40.02 -53.04 13.68
N SER A 16 -38.80 -53.52 13.38
CA SER A 16 -37.98 -53.38 12.15
C SER A 16 -37.90 -52.06 11.36
N LEU A 17 -36.68 -51.51 11.22
CA LEU A 17 -36.04 -51.12 9.95
C LEU A 17 -34.59 -50.67 10.23
N LEU A 18 -33.69 -50.92 9.27
CA LEU A 18 -32.29 -50.48 9.18
C LEU A 18 -31.21 -51.39 9.80
N ALA A 19 -31.05 -52.56 9.18
CA ALA A 19 -29.73 -53.18 9.01
C ALA A 19 -29.41 -53.19 7.51
N ALA A 20 -28.72 -52.16 7.02
CA ALA A 20 -27.98 -52.18 5.76
C ALA A 20 -26.98 -51.01 5.74
N SER A 21 -25.76 -51.30 5.28
CA SER A 21 -24.69 -50.34 4.94
C SER A 21 -23.74 -49.87 6.04
N TRP A 22 -22.97 -50.81 6.59
CA TRP A 22 -21.74 -50.55 7.36
C TRP A 22 -20.51 -51.21 6.69
N SER A 23 -20.48 -51.20 5.35
CA SER A 23 -19.49 -51.98 4.56
C SER A 23 -18.76 -51.19 3.47
N SER A 24 -18.80 -49.86 3.45
CA SER A 24 -18.23 -49.10 2.31
C SER A 24 -17.35 -47.88 2.63
N LEU A 25 -16.68 -47.81 3.78
CA LEU A 25 -15.68 -46.74 4.00
C LEU A 25 -14.49 -47.15 4.87
N ARG A 26 -13.85 -48.28 4.50
CA ARG A 26 -12.46 -48.58 4.89
C ARG A 26 -11.63 -48.79 3.63
N ARG A 27 -11.02 -47.70 3.15
CA ARG A 27 -9.74 -47.71 2.42
C ARG A 27 -9.28 -46.26 2.22
N SER A 28 -7.99 -46.03 2.49
CA SER A 28 -7.19 -44.82 2.28
C SER A 28 -7.19 -43.79 3.41
N CYS A 29 -6.29 -43.98 4.38
CA CYS A 29 -5.17 -43.09 4.71
C CYS A 29 -4.59 -43.54 6.05
N ASP A 30 -3.51 -44.33 5.99
CA ASP A 30 -2.66 -44.61 7.14
C ASP A 30 -1.99 -43.31 7.58
N VAL A 31 -2.27 -42.87 8.81
CA VAL A 31 -1.46 -41.90 9.54
C VAL A 31 -1.06 -42.57 10.85
N ASP A 32 0.25 -42.59 11.05
CA ASP A 32 0.98 -43.33 12.07
C ASP A 32 0.58 -42.91 13.50
N GLU A 33 0.11 -43.88 14.29
CA GLU A 33 -0.38 -43.72 15.67
C GLU A 33 0.75 -43.38 16.67
N ASN A 34 2.00 -43.26 16.21
CA ASN A 34 3.16 -42.91 17.03
C ASN A 34 3.46 -41.40 17.13
N ASP A 35 2.88 -40.54 16.30
CA ASP A 35 3.08 -39.08 16.40
C ASP A 35 2.19 -38.41 17.45
N ALA A 36 1.04 -39.00 17.78
CA ALA A 36 0.14 -38.49 18.83
C ALA A 36 0.67 -38.69 20.26
N ARG A 37 1.71 -39.50 20.46
CA ARG A 37 2.33 -39.75 21.78
C ARG A 37 3.54 -38.87 22.09
N ARG A 38 4.04 -38.08 21.12
CA ARG A 38 5.19 -37.17 21.34
C ARG A 38 4.78 -35.75 21.75
N GLU A 39 3.56 -35.30 21.48
CA GLU A 39 3.09 -33.97 21.91
C GLU A 39 2.54 -33.91 23.34
N LEU A 40 2.14 -35.02 23.94
CA LEU A 40 1.55 -35.03 25.29
C LEU A 40 2.58 -35.00 26.44
N THR A 41 3.87 -35.13 26.14
CA THR A 41 4.97 -35.06 27.13
C THR A 41 5.59 -33.66 27.22
N PHE A 42 5.23 -32.74 26.31
CA PHE A 42 5.80 -31.38 26.28
C PHE A 42 5.01 -30.34 27.10
N ILE A 43 3.79 -30.68 27.55
CA ILE A 43 2.88 -29.74 28.25
C ILE A 43 2.98 -29.79 29.79
N ILE A 44 3.75 -30.74 30.37
CA ILE A 44 3.84 -30.90 31.85
C ILE A 44 5.19 -30.43 32.44
N SER A 45 6.00 -29.63 31.73
CA SER A 45 7.31 -29.19 32.25
C SER A 45 7.61 -27.68 32.21
N SER A 46 6.59 -26.82 32.18
CA SER A 46 6.78 -25.37 32.23
C SER A 46 5.97 -24.72 33.36
N SER A 47 6.20 -25.20 34.59
CA SER A 47 5.79 -24.53 35.83
C SER A 47 6.89 -24.63 36.88
N SER A 48 7.90 -23.75 36.77
CA SER A 48 8.71 -23.21 37.87
C SER A 48 9.95 -22.54 37.30
N MET A 49 10.09 -21.22 37.46
CA MET A 49 11.29 -20.63 38.04
C MET A 49 11.15 -19.13 38.27
N THR A 50 11.12 -18.81 39.55
CA THR A 50 11.50 -17.59 40.25
C THR A 50 12.47 -16.63 39.55
N ARG A 51 12.00 -15.39 39.38
CA ARG A 51 12.61 -14.12 39.83
C ARG A 51 14.13 -14.16 40.13
N MET A 52 14.94 -13.65 39.21
CA MET A 52 16.20 -12.96 39.53
C MET A 52 16.34 -11.68 38.71
N LYS A 53 16.40 -10.55 39.43
CA LYS A 53 16.70 -9.22 38.90
C LYS A 53 18.17 -9.20 38.50
N LYS A 54 18.46 -8.95 37.21
CA LYS A 54 19.82 -8.59 36.77
C LYS A 54 19.83 -7.11 36.36
N SER A 55 20.56 -6.33 37.15
CA SER A 55 20.94 -4.94 36.88
C SER A 55 21.70 -4.85 35.55
N VAL A 56 21.25 -3.98 34.65
CA VAL A 56 21.97 -3.58 33.44
C VAL A 56 22.07 -2.06 33.45
N HIS A 57 23.30 -1.56 33.51
CA HIS A 57 23.63 -0.15 33.30
C HIS A 57 23.40 0.25 31.83
N PRO A 58 22.85 1.45 31.54
CA PRO A 58 22.75 1.94 30.18
C PRO A 58 23.99 2.79 29.85
N THR A 59 24.85 2.27 28.98
CA THR A 59 25.78 3.07 28.17
C THR A 59 25.49 2.80 26.71
N ASN A 60 24.78 3.72 26.07
CA ASN A 60 24.86 4.09 24.64
C ASN A 60 23.73 5.06 24.30
N ALA A 61 23.97 6.34 24.55
CA ALA A 61 23.18 7.42 23.97
C ALA A 61 23.58 7.55 22.48
N LEU A 62 22.85 6.87 21.60
CA LEU A 62 22.92 7.15 20.16
C LEU A 62 22.31 8.53 19.92
N ALA A 63 23.14 9.48 19.51
CA ALA A 63 22.71 10.79 19.04
C ALA A 63 21.79 10.62 17.81
N ALA A 64 20.49 10.72 18.02
CA ALA A 64 19.55 10.90 16.91
C ALA A 64 19.87 12.25 16.26
N VAL A 65 20.41 12.24 15.04
CA VAL A 65 20.51 13.43 14.19
C VAL A 65 19.07 13.85 13.85
N ARG A 66 18.50 14.68 14.72
CA ARG A 66 17.17 15.26 14.58
C ARG A 66 17.28 16.35 13.52
N TRP A 67 16.55 16.18 12.41
CA TRP A 67 16.41 17.21 11.38
C TRP A 67 15.63 18.38 12.01
N THR A 68 16.35 19.37 12.53
CA THR A 68 15.74 20.53 13.16
C THR A 68 14.96 21.34 12.13
N HIS A 69 13.74 21.71 12.50
CA HIS A 69 12.89 22.60 11.73
C HIS A 69 13.44 24.01 11.93
N SER A 70 14.21 24.52 10.97
CA SER A 70 14.54 25.95 10.94
C SER A 70 13.48 26.68 10.14
N SER A 71 12.38 27.03 10.80
CA SER A 71 11.51 28.14 10.42
C SER A 71 11.91 29.32 11.32
N ALA A 72 12.77 30.20 10.80
CA ALA A 72 13.09 31.46 11.45
C ALA A 72 13.15 32.57 10.39
N THR A 73 12.18 33.48 10.48
CA THR A 73 12.27 34.86 9.99
C THR A 73 13.42 35.55 10.71
N ALA A 74 14.40 36.04 9.95
CA ALA A 74 15.59 36.69 10.50
C ALA A 74 15.35 38.19 10.74
N THR A 75 15.51 38.62 11.99
CA THR A 75 15.92 39.98 12.35
C THR A 75 17.30 39.89 13.00
N ALA A 76 18.21 40.75 12.55
CA ALA A 76 19.63 40.73 12.87
C ALA A 76 19.96 41.24 14.28
N ALA A 77 20.98 40.66 14.92
CA ALA A 77 22.16 41.33 15.50
C ALA A 77 22.92 40.41 16.47
N GLY A 78 24.25 40.48 16.45
CA GLY A 78 25.11 40.06 17.57
C GLY A 78 26.17 39.01 17.25
N ALA A 79 27.40 39.45 17.05
CA ALA A 79 28.59 38.62 16.85
C ALA A 79 29.20 38.14 18.18
N ALA A 80 29.69 36.89 18.24
CA ALA A 80 30.92 36.52 18.94
C ALA A 80 31.36 35.08 18.60
N THR A 81 32.66 34.95 18.39
CA THR A 81 33.52 33.80 18.03
C THR A 81 33.47 32.60 18.99
N THR A 82 33.46 31.37 18.46
CA THR A 82 34.38 30.25 18.83
C THR A 82 34.05 28.94 18.07
N ALA A 83 35.10 28.24 17.65
CA ALA A 83 35.16 26.87 17.11
C ALA A 83 34.40 26.55 15.81
N SER A 84 35.17 26.33 14.74
CA SER A 84 34.75 25.71 13.48
C SER A 84 34.31 24.26 13.70
N ALA A 85 33.12 24.06 14.25
CA ALA A 85 32.32 22.90 13.91
C ALA A 85 31.95 23.06 12.44
N ALA A 86 32.47 22.20 11.56
CA ALA A 86 31.93 22.06 10.22
C ALA A 86 30.44 21.75 10.38
N SER A 87 29.60 22.78 10.33
CA SER A 87 28.16 22.61 10.43
C SER A 87 27.81 21.67 9.30
N SER A 88 27.32 20.48 9.64
CA SER A 88 26.85 19.49 8.71
C SER A 88 25.68 20.09 7.93
N ALA A 89 26.02 20.86 6.90
CA ALA A 89 25.05 21.52 6.06
C ALA A 89 24.12 20.43 5.53
N SER A 90 22.81 20.71 5.60
CA SER A 90 21.82 19.76 5.13
C SER A 90 22.19 19.34 3.70
N PRO A 91 22.26 18.03 3.37
CA PRO A 91 22.63 17.59 2.02
C PRO A 91 21.65 18.09 0.95
N PHE A 92 20.47 18.57 1.37
CA PHE A 92 19.44 19.17 0.53
C PHE A 92 19.48 20.71 0.52
N ILE A 93 20.55 21.35 1.00
CA ILE A 93 20.62 22.82 1.08
C ILE A 93 20.47 23.47 -0.30
N SER A 94 21.03 22.85 -1.34
CA SER A 94 20.96 23.35 -2.72
C SER A 94 19.57 23.27 -3.36
N VAL A 95 18.64 22.51 -2.75
CA VAL A 95 17.28 22.28 -3.28
C VAL A 95 16.21 22.65 -2.24
N LYS A 96 16.58 23.41 -1.21
CA LYS A 96 15.73 23.67 -0.05
C LYS A 96 14.44 24.43 -0.41
N ASP A 97 14.52 25.35 -1.35
CA ASP A 97 13.39 26.23 -1.70
C ASP A 97 12.31 25.50 -2.52
N SER A 98 12.68 24.41 -3.18
CA SER A 98 11.78 23.56 -3.98
C SER A 98 11.28 22.33 -3.21
N MET A 99 11.54 22.28 -1.90
CA MET A 99 11.38 21.09 -1.09
C MET A 99 10.24 21.26 -0.07
N SER A 100 9.26 20.36 -0.12
CA SER A 100 8.22 20.24 0.90
C SER A 100 8.53 19.09 1.86
N ARG A 101 8.24 19.24 3.16
CA ARG A 101 8.48 18.20 4.18
C ARG A 101 7.28 18.02 5.09
N SER A 102 6.93 16.78 5.40
CA SER A 102 5.88 16.46 6.38
C SER A 102 6.01 15.02 6.88
N TYR A 103 5.46 14.75 8.06
CA TYR A 103 5.23 13.36 8.52
C TYR A 103 3.98 12.73 7.89
N LYS A 104 3.15 13.52 7.21
CA LYS A 104 1.97 13.04 6.47
C LYS A 104 2.26 13.09 4.97
N LEU A 105 2.28 11.92 4.33
CA LEU A 105 2.50 11.80 2.90
C LEU A 105 1.48 12.62 2.08
N SER A 106 0.21 12.68 2.49
CA SER A 106 -0.80 13.47 1.78
C SER A 106 -0.44 14.95 1.67
N ALA A 107 0.10 15.54 2.75
CA ALA A 107 0.52 16.93 2.76
C ALA A 107 1.72 17.20 1.83
N VAL A 108 2.60 16.22 1.62
CA VAL A 108 3.69 16.34 0.65
C VAL A 108 3.15 16.21 -0.77
N LEU A 109 2.28 15.23 -1.03
CA LEU A 109 1.69 15.01 -2.35
C LEU A 109 0.84 16.20 -2.82
N GLU A 110 0.14 16.88 -1.92
CA GLU A 110 -0.60 18.12 -2.24
C GLU A 110 0.32 19.24 -2.78
N ASN A 111 1.60 19.23 -2.41
CA ASN A 111 2.59 20.22 -2.80
C ASN A 111 3.60 19.70 -3.84
N THR A 112 3.44 18.47 -4.32
CA THR A 112 4.39 17.84 -5.24
C THR A 112 3.59 17.00 -6.22
N ASN A 113 3.18 17.63 -7.32
CA ASN A 113 2.35 17.02 -8.35
C ASN A 113 3.18 16.25 -9.36
N HIS A 114 4.35 16.76 -9.73
CA HIS A 114 5.17 16.13 -10.77
C HIS A 114 6.60 15.79 -10.33
N GLY A 115 7.01 16.28 -9.15
CA GLY A 115 8.32 16.04 -8.58
C GLY A 115 8.54 14.65 -7.99
N VAL A 116 9.77 14.44 -7.52
CA VAL A 116 10.16 13.25 -6.75
C VAL A 116 9.60 13.36 -5.34
N VAL A 117 8.99 12.27 -4.84
CA VAL A 117 8.59 12.16 -3.43
C VAL A 117 9.32 10.97 -2.80
N LEU A 118 10.04 11.24 -1.72
CA LEU A 118 10.80 10.24 -0.97
C LEU A 118 10.23 10.10 0.46
N GLY A 119 10.09 8.86 0.91
CA GLY A 119 9.90 8.51 2.31
C GLY A 119 11.25 8.15 2.94
N LYS A 120 11.71 8.92 3.91
CA LYS A 120 12.87 8.59 4.75
C LYS A 120 12.39 7.82 5.97
N GLN A 121 12.88 6.59 6.12
CA GLN A 121 12.57 5.77 7.29
C GLN A 121 13.36 6.29 8.50
N GLU A 122 12.68 6.87 9.49
CA GLU A 122 13.28 7.40 10.72
C GLU A 122 13.57 6.28 11.73
N ASN A 123 12.63 5.34 11.85
CA ASN A 123 12.73 4.15 12.70
C ASN A 123 12.01 2.97 12.03
N THR A 124 11.83 1.85 12.72
CA THR A 124 11.25 0.63 12.14
C THR A 124 9.86 0.83 11.51
N SER A 125 9.04 1.76 12.01
CA SER A 125 7.65 1.96 11.57
C SER A 125 7.31 3.39 11.13
N THR A 126 8.20 4.36 11.37
CA THR A 126 7.93 5.79 11.16
C THR A 126 8.69 6.33 9.96
N TYR A 127 8.00 7.09 9.14
CA TYR A 127 8.54 7.75 7.96
C TYR A 127 8.36 9.26 8.07
N SER A 128 9.37 10.01 7.65
CA SER A 128 9.22 11.40 7.23
C SER A 128 9.18 11.43 5.70
N PHE A 129 8.42 12.35 5.13
CA PHE A 129 8.27 12.48 3.69
C PHE A 129 8.83 13.81 3.22
N VAL A 130 9.47 13.78 2.06
CA VAL A 130 10.03 14.95 1.39
C VAL A 130 9.66 14.92 -0.09
N GLY A 131 9.12 16.03 -0.60
CA GLY A 131 8.79 16.22 -2.00
C GLY A 131 9.70 17.27 -2.62
N PHE A 132 10.07 17.09 -3.89
CA PHE A 132 10.94 17.98 -4.65
C PHE A 132 10.27 18.37 -5.96
N GLU A 133 9.56 19.50 -5.97
CA GLU A 133 8.83 19.96 -7.16
C GLU A 133 9.75 20.79 -8.08
N GLY A 134 9.79 20.46 -9.37
CA GLY A 134 10.61 21.18 -10.36
C GLY A 134 12.13 21.02 -10.20
N VAL A 135 12.58 20.05 -9.40
CA VAL A 135 14.01 19.75 -9.21
C VAL A 135 14.41 18.57 -10.09
N PRO A 136 15.50 18.68 -10.87
CA PRO A 136 16.01 17.59 -11.68
C PRO A 136 16.22 16.31 -10.87
N PHE A 137 15.79 15.16 -11.40
CA PHE A 137 15.82 13.90 -10.63
C PHE A 137 17.25 13.51 -10.27
N LEU A 138 18.19 13.73 -11.19
CA LEU A 138 19.61 13.51 -10.94
C LEU A 138 20.13 14.39 -9.79
N LYS A 139 19.64 15.63 -9.67
CA LYS A 139 20.04 16.54 -8.59
C LYS A 139 19.52 16.07 -7.23
N VAL A 140 18.27 15.61 -7.18
CA VAL A 140 17.70 14.99 -5.97
C VAL A 140 18.53 13.75 -5.57
N ALA A 141 18.91 12.93 -6.54
CA ALA A 141 19.72 11.74 -6.31
C ALA A 141 21.14 12.06 -5.81
N GLU A 142 21.80 13.09 -6.34
CA GLU A 142 23.07 13.59 -5.80
C GLU A 142 22.95 13.98 -4.32
N CYS A 143 21.89 14.71 -3.94
CA CYS A 143 21.63 15.06 -2.55
C CYS A 143 21.41 13.81 -1.67
N VAL A 144 20.70 12.80 -2.17
CA VAL A 144 20.55 11.51 -1.45
C VAL A 144 21.89 10.81 -1.26
N MET A 145 22.78 10.87 -2.26
CA MET A 145 24.12 10.28 -2.17
C MET A 145 25.05 11.01 -1.19
N GLN A 146 24.83 12.30 -0.94
CA GLN A 146 25.55 13.05 0.11
C GLN A 146 25.11 12.67 1.53
N VAL A 147 23.95 12.01 1.69
CA VAL A 147 23.53 11.47 3.00
C VAL A 147 24.46 10.30 3.35
N PRO A 148 25.04 10.26 4.57
CA PRO A 148 25.85 9.14 5.04
C PRO A 148 25.11 7.80 4.89
N VAL A 149 25.85 6.74 4.56
CA VAL A 149 25.27 5.43 4.19
C VAL A 149 24.40 4.87 5.32
N GLU A 150 24.82 5.04 6.57
CA GLU A 150 24.09 4.64 7.78
C GLU A 150 22.74 5.36 7.97
N HIS A 151 22.52 6.47 7.27
CA HIS A 151 21.29 7.26 7.32
C HIS A 151 20.51 7.24 6.00
N ARG A 152 21.01 6.56 4.96
CA ARG A 152 20.39 6.51 3.63
C ARG A 152 19.26 5.50 3.57
N THR A 153 18.15 5.77 4.24
CA THR A 153 16.97 4.88 4.34
C THR A 153 15.78 5.40 3.52
N PHE A 154 16.04 5.83 2.29
CA PHE A 154 15.04 6.44 1.40
C PHE A 154 14.25 5.41 0.61
N HIS A 155 12.96 5.71 0.42
CA HIS A 155 12.03 4.97 -0.41
C HIS A 155 11.39 5.95 -1.39
N ALA A 156 11.37 5.64 -2.68
CA ALA A 156 10.62 6.39 -3.67
C ALA A 156 9.14 6.04 -3.57
N ILE A 157 8.27 7.06 -3.63
CA ILE A 157 6.81 6.85 -3.67
C ILE A 157 6.38 6.61 -5.12
N CYS A 158 6.21 5.33 -5.48
CA CYS A 158 5.82 4.89 -6.82
C CYS A 158 4.31 4.77 -7.03
N GLY A 159 3.53 4.62 -5.96
CA GLY A 159 2.07 4.42 -6.00
C GLY A 159 1.25 5.70 -6.22
N ARG A 160 1.64 6.54 -7.18
CA ARG A 160 0.99 7.83 -7.46
C ARG A 160 0.07 7.72 -8.67
N MET A 161 -1.16 8.18 -8.52
CA MET A 161 -2.20 8.10 -9.54
C MET A 161 -1.90 9.10 -10.66
N SER A 162 -2.08 8.68 -11.92
CA SER A 162 -1.89 9.54 -13.10
C SER A 162 -0.48 10.15 -13.22
N VAL A 163 0.51 9.51 -12.59
CA VAL A 163 1.92 9.89 -12.66
C VAL A 163 2.64 8.86 -13.53
N PRO A 164 3.10 9.25 -14.73
CA PRO A 164 3.81 8.36 -15.62
C PRO A 164 5.05 7.75 -14.97
N CYS A 165 5.23 6.46 -15.19
CA CYS A 165 6.30 5.71 -14.56
C CYS A 165 6.90 4.62 -15.47
N ASP A 166 8.12 4.23 -15.16
CA ASP A 166 8.79 3.07 -15.71
C ASP A 166 8.19 1.77 -15.13
N PHE A 167 8.49 0.62 -15.74
CA PHE A 167 8.15 -0.65 -15.09
C PHE A 167 9.04 -0.82 -13.86
N PHE A 168 8.44 -1.30 -12.78
CA PHE A 168 9.15 -1.66 -11.57
C PHE A 168 8.52 -2.90 -10.95
N GLY A 169 9.28 -3.65 -10.17
CA GLY A 169 8.75 -4.75 -9.37
C GLY A 169 9.64 -5.08 -8.18
N ASP A 170 9.00 -5.39 -7.05
CA ASP A 170 9.64 -5.95 -5.86
C ASP A 170 9.53 -7.48 -5.94
N ILE A 171 10.66 -8.18 -5.89
CA ILE A 171 10.77 -9.63 -6.06
C ILE A 171 11.30 -10.20 -4.76
N ASP A 172 10.48 -11.01 -4.10
CA ASP A 172 10.81 -11.65 -2.84
C ASP A 172 10.72 -13.17 -2.99
N LEU A 173 11.88 -13.83 -3.02
CA LEU A 173 11.99 -15.27 -3.26
C LEU A 173 12.52 -16.00 -2.03
N PRO A 174 12.10 -17.27 -1.80
CA PRO A 174 12.68 -18.11 -0.76
C PRO A 174 14.19 -18.26 -0.95
N LEU A 175 14.95 -18.33 0.14
CA LEU A 175 16.40 -18.54 0.10
C LEU A 175 16.83 -19.83 -0.61
N THR A 176 15.95 -20.84 -0.58
CA THR A 176 16.11 -22.14 -1.25
C THR A 176 16.08 -22.05 -2.78
N THR A 177 15.60 -20.93 -3.34
CA THR A 177 15.58 -20.72 -4.79
C THR A 177 17.01 -20.62 -5.31
N SER A 178 17.38 -21.48 -6.26
CA SER A 178 18.72 -21.49 -6.84
C SER A 178 18.97 -20.23 -7.67
N THR A 179 20.21 -19.75 -7.70
CA THR A 179 20.57 -18.53 -8.46
C THR A 179 20.24 -18.65 -9.94
N ALA A 180 20.49 -19.81 -10.56
CA ALA A 180 20.14 -20.06 -11.97
C ALA A 180 18.63 -19.97 -12.24
N SER A 181 17.80 -20.46 -11.30
CA SER A 181 16.34 -20.32 -11.40
C SER A 181 15.92 -18.85 -11.31
N ILE A 182 16.51 -18.09 -10.38
CA ILE A 182 16.23 -16.65 -10.23
C ILE A 182 16.58 -15.88 -11.49
N GLU A 183 17.77 -16.11 -12.06
CA GLU A 183 18.20 -15.47 -13.30
C GLU A 183 17.25 -15.79 -14.46
N THR A 184 16.79 -17.05 -14.55
CA THR A 184 15.82 -17.48 -15.56
C THR A 184 14.46 -16.80 -15.37
N MET A 185 13.97 -16.69 -14.14
CA MET A 185 12.71 -16.00 -13.84
C MET A 185 12.81 -14.51 -14.15
N ILE A 186 13.90 -13.84 -13.76
CA ILE A 186 14.13 -12.42 -14.07
C ILE A 186 14.19 -12.19 -15.58
N LEU A 187 14.93 -13.02 -16.33
CA LEU A 187 14.97 -12.93 -17.78
C LEU A 187 13.61 -13.15 -18.43
N THR A 188 12.84 -14.11 -17.93
CA THR A 188 11.48 -14.36 -18.43
C THR A 188 10.60 -13.15 -18.17
N ALA A 189 10.64 -12.58 -16.96
CA ALA A 189 9.91 -11.36 -16.63
C ALA A 189 10.31 -10.18 -17.52
N LEU A 190 11.61 -9.96 -17.74
CA LEU A 190 12.12 -8.92 -18.65
C LEU A 190 11.55 -9.06 -20.07
N ARG A 191 11.60 -10.27 -20.64
CA ARG A 191 11.06 -10.56 -21.97
C ARG A 191 9.55 -10.29 -22.02
N ARG A 192 8.79 -10.72 -21.01
CA ARG A 192 7.34 -10.47 -20.95
C ARG A 192 6.99 -9.00 -20.85
N VAL A 193 7.70 -8.23 -20.02
CA VAL A 193 7.48 -6.77 -19.97
C VAL A 193 7.75 -6.14 -21.34
N GLN A 194 8.83 -6.56 -22.01
CA GLN A 194 9.16 -6.07 -23.35
C GLN A 194 8.09 -6.44 -24.38
N GLU A 195 7.58 -7.67 -24.37
CA GLU A 195 6.48 -8.11 -25.23
C GLU A 195 5.22 -7.29 -25.02
N GLU A 196 4.82 -7.05 -23.76
CA GLU A 196 3.65 -6.22 -23.43
C GLU A 196 3.81 -4.78 -23.91
N VAL A 197 4.96 -4.17 -23.66
CA VAL A 197 5.25 -2.81 -24.12
C VAL A 197 5.27 -2.72 -25.65
N SER A 198 5.83 -3.73 -26.32
CA SER A 198 5.89 -3.77 -27.78
C SER A 198 4.49 -3.93 -28.38
N ALA A 199 3.68 -4.85 -27.84
CA ALA A 199 2.31 -5.06 -28.28
C ALA A 199 1.41 -3.85 -28.02
N ALA A 200 1.56 -3.18 -26.89
CA ALA A 200 0.84 -1.94 -26.59
C ALA A 200 1.27 -0.78 -27.51
N THR A 201 2.57 -0.63 -27.76
CA THR A 201 3.08 0.41 -28.65
C THR A 201 2.62 0.19 -30.10
N LEU A 202 2.65 -1.04 -30.60
CA LEU A 202 2.18 -1.37 -31.95
C LEU A 202 0.68 -1.08 -32.14
N ARG A 203 -0.14 -1.31 -31.10
CA ARG A 203 -1.58 -0.98 -31.12
C ARG A 203 -1.83 0.52 -31.23
N GLN A 204 -1.06 1.34 -30.51
CA GLN A 204 -1.24 2.80 -30.50
C GLN A 204 -0.55 3.48 -31.70
N HIS A 205 0.59 2.94 -32.13
CA HIS A 205 1.41 3.47 -33.20
C HIS A 205 1.86 2.33 -34.12
N PRO A 206 1.03 1.91 -35.09
CA PRO A 206 1.35 0.79 -35.99
C PRO A 206 2.64 0.99 -36.80
N SER A 207 3.09 2.24 -36.96
CA SER A 207 4.33 2.60 -37.65
C SER A 207 5.57 2.57 -36.74
N TRP A 208 5.42 2.36 -35.43
CA TRP A 208 6.54 2.23 -34.49
C TRP A 208 6.88 0.76 -34.29
N SER A 209 8.10 0.38 -34.65
CA SER A 209 8.70 -0.86 -34.17
C SER A 209 9.33 -0.60 -32.80
N VAL A 210 8.91 -1.36 -31.79
CA VAL A 210 9.61 -1.45 -30.51
C VAL A 210 10.26 -2.82 -30.48
N GLY A 211 11.57 -2.87 -30.68
CA GLY A 211 12.32 -4.11 -30.67
C GLY A 211 13.69 -3.95 -31.33
N PRO A 212 14.62 -4.88 -31.07
CA PRO A 212 15.91 -4.88 -31.74
C PRO A 212 15.71 -5.23 -33.23
N SER A 213 15.45 -4.22 -34.07
CA SER A 213 15.47 -4.40 -35.52
C SER A 213 16.92 -4.46 -35.98
N SER A 214 17.28 -5.48 -36.75
CA SER A 214 18.66 -5.70 -37.20
C SER A 214 19.07 -4.79 -38.37
N SER A 215 18.20 -3.91 -38.88
CA SER A 215 18.46 -3.25 -40.17
C SER A 215 17.90 -1.84 -40.37
N SER A 216 17.23 -1.20 -39.41
CA SER A 216 16.71 0.16 -39.60
C SER A 216 17.17 1.12 -38.49
N LYS A 217 17.84 2.22 -38.88
CA LYS A 217 18.24 3.33 -37.97
C LYS A 217 17.04 4.19 -37.57
N GLY A 218 15.98 3.57 -37.05
CA GLY A 218 14.85 4.28 -36.46
C GLY A 218 15.20 4.80 -35.07
N LYS A 219 14.75 6.00 -34.71
CA LYS A 219 14.89 6.59 -33.36
C LYS A 219 14.25 5.76 -32.23
N GLY A 220 13.49 4.70 -32.56
CA GLY A 220 12.77 3.85 -31.59
C GLY A 220 13.51 2.59 -31.11
N ASP A 221 14.69 2.29 -31.65
CA ASP A 221 15.34 0.97 -31.46
C ASP A 221 16.31 0.92 -30.27
N ALA A 222 16.34 1.95 -29.43
CA ALA A 222 17.20 1.92 -28.24
C ALA A 222 16.73 0.83 -27.25
N PRO A 223 17.62 -0.07 -26.80
CA PRO A 223 17.25 -1.16 -25.91
C PRO A 223 16.74 -0.61 -24.57
N PRO A 224 15.87 -1.36 -23.86
CA PRO A 224 15.43 -0.94 -22.54
C PRO A 224 16.62 -0.85 -21.58
N GLU A 225 16.62 0.20 -20.76
CA GLU A 225 17.56 0.35 -19.66
C GLU A 225 17.06 -0.47 -18.46
N VAL A 226 17.87 -1.42 -17.98
CA VAL A 226 17.50 -2.29 -16.86
C VAL A 226 18.38 -1.97 -15.65
N LEU A 227 17.75 -1.69 -14.52
CA LEU A 227 18.39 -1.60 -13.20
C LEU A 227 17.89 -2.72 -12.31
N LEU A 228 18.79 -3.58 -11.86
CA LEU A 228 18.51 -4.63 -10.88
C LEU A 228 19.22 -4.32 -9.56
N VAL A 229 18.43 -3.98 -8.55
CA VAL A 229 18.91 -3.72 -7.19
C VAL A 229 18.71 -4.97 -6.35
N THR A 230 19.70 -5.37 -5.56
CA THR A 230 19.62 -6.55 -4.68
C THR A 230 19.91 -6.16 -3.25
N ASN A 231 19.26 -6.81 -2.29
CA ASN A 231 19.67 -6.76 -0.89
C ASN A 231 20.43 -8.05 -0.52
N PRO A 232 21.78 -8.07 -0.61
CA PRO A 232 22.56 -9.27 -0.33
C PRO A 232 22.55 -9.66 1.15
N GLN A 233 22.08 -8.79 2.06
CA GLN A 233 22.08 -9.04 3.50
C GLN A 233 20.79 -9.65 4.02
N ALA A 234 19.79 -9.85 3.16
CA ALA A 234 18.53 -10.45 3.58
C ALA A 234 18.76 -11.92 3.96
N THR A 235 18.64 -12.22 5.26
CA THR A 235 18.86 -13.56 5.82
C THR A 235 17.62 -14.44 5.80
N THR A 236 16.48 -13.92 5.36
CA THR A 236 15.20 -14.65 5.34
C THR A 236 14.65 -14.89 3.94
N LYS A 237 15.08 -14.09 2.97
CA LYS A 237 14.59 -14.12 1.59
C LYS A 237 15.62 -13.50 0.64
N ARG A 238 15.58 -13.86 -0.63
CA ARG A 238 16.32 -13.16 -1.69
C ARG A 238 15.42 -12.05 -2.22
N SER A 239 15.85 -10.81 -2.06
CA SER A 239 15.04 -9.62 -2.39
C SER A 239 15.72 -8.82 -3.49
N TYR A 240 14.98 -8.59 -4.58
CA TYR A 240 15.43 -7.83 -5.73
C TYR A 240 14.40 -6.76 -6.08
N HIS A 241 14.87 -5.57 -6.47
CA HIS A 241 14.03 -4.60 -7.15
C HIS A 241 14.44 -4.55 -8.62
N LEU A 242 13.48 -4.81 -9.50
CA LEU A 242 13.65 -4.71 -10.94
C LEU A 242 13.07 -3.37 -11.40
N HIS A 243 13.85 -2.58 -12.13
CA HIS A 243 13.38 -1.37 -12.80
C HIS A 243 13.73 -1.45 -14.28
N ILE A 244 12.76 -1.17 -15.16
CA ILE A 244 12.93 -1.24 -16.61
C ILE A 244 12.41 0.05 -17.22
N ARG A 245 13.30 0.80 -17.86
CA ARG A 245 13.00 2.06 -18.53
C ARG A 245 13.05 1.89 -20.04
N PHE A 246 11.99 2.30 -20.70
CA PHE A 246 11.91 2.37 -22.15
C PHE A 246 12.14 3.82 -22.62
N PRO A 247 13.07 4.09 -23.54
CA PRO A 247 13.46 5.46 -23.92
C PRO A 247 12.29 6.38 -24.32
N HIS A 248 11.27 5.84 -24.98
CA HIS A 248 10.16 6.62 -25.54
C HIS A 248 8.78 6.16 -25.10
N VAL A 249 8.73 5.23 -24.13
CA VAL A 249 7.49 4.64 -23.65
C VAL A 249 7.48 4.65 -22.13
N CYS A 250 6.34 4.93 -21.55
CA CYS A 250 6.10 4.79 -20.12
C CYS A 250 4.71 4.21 -19.86
N PHE A 251 4.49 3.77 -18.63
CA PHE A 251 3.19 3.39 -18.13
C PHE A 251 2.45 4.64 -17.66
N CYS A 252 1.12 4.70 -17.86
CA CYS A 252 0.28 5.81 -17.38
C CYS A 252 0.45 6.06 -15.87
N ASP A 253 0.45 4.97 -15.09
CA ASP A 253 0.71 4.95 -13.65
C ASP A 253 0.96 3.51 -13.14
N TYR A 254 1.17 3.39 -11.83
CA TYR A 254 1.46 2.12 -11.17
C TYR A 254 0.37 1.04 -11.33
N ARG A 255 -0.88 1.39 -11.64
CA ARG A 255 -1.96 0.40 -11.83
C ARG A 255 -1.77 -0.35 -13.13
N THR A 256 -1.22 0.33 -14.13
CA THR A 256 -0.89 -0.27 -15.41
C THR A 256 0.30 -1.22 -15.25
N VAL A 257 1.32 -0.79 -14.50
CA VAL A 257 2.46 -1.65 -14.12
C VAL A 257 1.97 -2.88 -13.36
N ARG A 258 1.04 -2.71 -12.41
CA ARG A 258 0.41 -3.80 -11.66
C ARG A 258 -0.22 -4.85 -12.56
N HIS A 259 -0.99 -4.43 -13.57
CA HIS A 259 -1.66 -5.36 -14.47
C HIS A 259 -0.65 -6.24 -15.23
N VAL A 260 0.44 -5.64 -15.71
CA VAL A 260 1.54 -6.39 -16.33
C VAL A 260 2.21 -7.34 -15.33
N ALA A 261 2.47 -6.89 -14.10
CA ALA A 261 3.04 -7.72 -13.06
C ALA A 261 2.13 -8.91 -12.66
N GLU A 262 0.82 -8.71 -12.57
CA GLU A 262 -0.17 -9.76 -12.31
C GLU A 262 -0.18 -10.81 -13.43
N LYS A 263 -0.09 -10.38 -14.70
CA LYS A 263 0.03 -11.30 -15.84
C LYS A 263 1.30 -12.14 -15.74
N ILE A 264 2.45 -11.51 -15.45
CA ILE A 264 3.72 -12.22 -15.29
C ILE A 264 3.69 -13.18 -14.10
N ASN A 265 3.08 -12.80 -12.98
CA ASN A 265 2.87 -13.71 -11.84
C ASN A 265 2.00 -14.93 -12.24
N GLY A 266 1.01 -14.76 -13.11
CA GLY A 266 0.24 -15.89 -13.64
C GLY A 266 1.09 -16.95 -14.34
N GLU A 267 2.19 -16.53 -14.98
CA GLU A 267 3.10 -17.41 -15.72
C GLU A 267 4.26 -17.96 -14.88
N LEU A 268 4.87 -17.11 -14.05
CA LEU A 268 6.04 -17.47 -13.22
C LEU A 268 5.67 -18.06 -11.87
N GLY A 269 4.38 -18.03 -11.51
CA GLY A 269 3.87 -18.42 -10.19
C GLY A 269 3.33 -17.20 -9.43
N ALA A 270 2.22 -17.41 -8.71
CA ALA A 270 1.34 -16.36 -8.17
C ALA A 270 1.99 -15.31 -7.24
N SER A 271 3.27 -15.46 -6.89
CA SER A 271 4.01 -14.62 -5.95
C SER A 271 5.42 -14.22 -6.42
N PHE A 272 5.70 -14.18 -7.73
CA PHE A 272 7.02 -13.75 -8.21
C PHE A 272 7.28 -12.26 -7.90
N PHE A 273 6.38 -11.37 -8.32
CA PHE A 273 6.34 -9.97 -7.89
C PHE A 273 5.44 -9.79 -6.66
N ASP A 274 5.93 -9.09 -5.64
CA ASP A 274 5.11 -8.63 -4.52
C ASP A 274 4.16 -7.52 -4.99
N LEU A 275 2.88 -7.87 -5.09
CA LEU A 275 1.84 -6.94 -5.52
C LEU A 275 1.56 -5.83 -4.51
N ALA A 276 2.05 -5.93 -3.26
CA ALA A 276 1.86 -4.93 -2.23
C ALA A 276 2.56 -3.60 -2.55
N CYS A 277 3.57 -3.59 -3.44
CA CYS A 277 4.20 -2.37 -3.92
C CYS A 277 3.28 -1.57 -4.86
N TYR A 278 2.33 -2.22 -5.55
CA TYR A 278 1.39 -1.58 -6.49
C TYR A 278 0.06 -1.18 -5.83
N ARG A 279 0.15 -0.31 -4.84
CA ARG A 279 -1.01 0.29 -4.16
C ARG A 279 -0.90 1.79 -4.17
N GLU A 280 -2.00 2.48 -3.88
CA GLU A 280 -1.95 3.91 -3.62
C GLU A 280 -0.93 4.17 -2.51
N ARG A 281 0.02 5.08 -2.76
CA ARG A 281 1.14 5.38 -1.84
C ARG A 281 2.10 4.21 -1.61
N GLY A 282 2.12 3.25 -2.53
CA GLY A 282 3.17 2.25 -2.66
C GLY A 282 4.55 2.90 -2.69
N MET A 283 5.53 2.22 -2.10
CA MET A 283 6.89 2.73 -1.98
C MET A 283 7.90 1.62 -2.24
N MET A 284 9.01 1.98 -2.87
CA MET A 284 10.15 1.08 -3.11
C MET A 284 11.42 1.70 -2.57
N ARG A 285 12.33 0.89 -2.02
CA ARG A 285 13.65 1.41 -1.61
C ARG A 285 14.41 1.90 -2.82
N THR A 286 15.06 3.05 -2.67
CA THR A 286 15.96 3.55 -3.68
C THR A 286 17.22 2.67 -3.75
N ALA A 287 17.90 2.69 -4.90
CA ALA A 287 19.25 2.14 -5.00
C ALA A 287 20.16 2.75 -3.91
N TYR A 288 21.21 2.02 -3.53
CA TYR A 288 22.16 2.45 -2.49
C TYR A 288 21.58 2.73 -1.10
N SER A 289 20.32 2.36 -0.82
CA SER A 289 19.77 2.48 0.53
C SER A 289 20.54 1.58 1.50
N ARG A 290 20.71 2.00 2.77
CA ARG A 290 21.43 1.23 3.81
C ARG A 290 20.99 -0.23 3.89
N LYS A 291 19.68 -0.47 3.82
CA LYS A 291 19.09 -1.82 3.90
C LYS A 291 19.35 -2.66 2.65
N VAL A 292 19.98 -2.11 1.63
CA VAL A 292 20.34 -2.73 0.36
C VAL A 292 21.86 -3.06 0.33
N GLY A 293 22.58 -2.86 1.44
CA GLY A 293 23.86 -3.51 1.75
C GLY A 293 24.91 -2.59 2.38
N VAL A 294 25.57 -3.04 3.46
CA VAL A 294 27.03 -2.91 3.74
C VAL A 294 27.45 -4.09 4.61
N GLY A 295 28.21 -5.03 4.05
CA GLY A 295 28.89 -6.08 4.80
C GLY A 295 29.81 -5.47 5.86
N SER A 296 29.74 -5.99 7.08
CA SER A 296 30.58 -5.54 8.19
C SER A 296 32.03 -6.02 8.01
N SER A 297 32.83 -5.30 7.21
CA SER A 297 34.30 -5.38 7.27
C SER A 297 34.93 -4.21 6.51
N SER A 298 35.31 -3.18 7.26
CA SER A 298 36.53 -2.33 7.13
C SER A 298 37.14 -1.90 5.78
N SER A 299 36.59 -2.16 4.59
CA SER A 299 37.09 -1.59 3.32
C SER A 299 36.03 -0.72 2.64
N LEU A 300 36.00 0.55 3.03
CA LEU A 300 34.95 1.54 2.74
C LEU A 300 34.86 2.05 1.29
N HIS A 301 35.42 1.36 0.29
CA HIS A 301 35.49 1.92 -1.08
C HIS A 301 35.09 1.02 -2.24
N HIS A 302 34.66 -0.24 -2.04
CA HIS A 302 34.22 -1.07 -3.16
C HIS A 302 32.98 -1.91 -2.83
N GLU A 303 32.10 -2.02 -3.83
CA GLU A 303 30.91 -2.89 -3.90
C GLU A 303 29.62 -2.45 -3.17
N LEU A 304 29.15 -1.25 -3.54
CA LEU A 304 27.72 -1.04 -3.75
C LEU A 304 27.48 -1.12 -5.26
N ALA A 305 27.64 -2.31 -5.83
CA ALA A 305 27.40 -2.55 -7.24
C ALA A 305 25.95 -3.05 -7.44
N PRO A 306 25.33 -2.84 -8.62
CA PRO A 306 24.23 -3.68 -9.08
C PRO A 306 24.58 -5.16 -8.90
N ALA A 307 23.60 -6.08 -8.89
CA ALA A 307 23.76 -7.51 -8.55
C ALA A 307 24.80 -8.34 -9.37
N PHE A 308 25.62 -7.68 -10.17
CA PHE A 308 26.60 -8.15 -11.13
C PHE A 308 27.53 -9.29 -10.74
N PRO A 309 28.23 -9.28 -9.58
CA PRO A 309 29.27 -10.29 -9.34
C PRO A 309 28.70 -11.71 -9.17
N GLN A 310 27.39 -11.86 -9.00
CA GLN A 310 26.72 -13.15 -8.78
C GLN A 310 25.93 -13.65 -10.00
N ILE A 311 25.88 -12.89 -11.11
CA ILE A 311 25.07 -13.23 -12.28
C ILE A 311 25.89 -14.11 -13.24
N SER A 312 25.47 -15.37 -13.36
CA SER A 312 26.11 -16.36 -14.23
C SER A 312 25.58 -16.33 -15.67
N ASN A 313 24.32 -15.96 -15.86
CA ASN A 313 23.68 -15.93 -17.17
C ASN A 313 24.21 -14.79 -18.04
N SER A 314 24.80 -15.14 -19.19
CA SER A 314 25.40 -14.18 -20.12
C SER A 314 24.42 -13.20 -20.74
N GLU A 315 23.16 -13.59 -20.94
CA GLU A 315 22.13 -12.71 -21.51
C GLU A 315 21.70 -11.64 -20.51
N LEU A 316 21.43 -12.05 -19.26
CA LEU A 316 21.09 -11.11 -18.19
C LEU A 316 22.26 -10.15 -17.93
N LYS A 317 23.49 -10.67 -17.96
CA LYS A 317 24.70 -9.85 -17.84
C LYS A 317 24.79 -8.78 -18.92
N LYS A 318 24.48 -9.11 -20.19
CA LYS A 318 24.47 -8.13 -21.30
C LYS A 318 23.41 -7.05 -21.11
N LEU A 319 22.20 -7.43 -20.67
CA LEU A 319 21.12 -6.49 -20.42
C LEU A 319 21.42 -5.53 -19.27
N LEU A 320 22.15 -6.01 -18.26
CA LEU A 320 22.53 -5.19 -17.11
C LEU A 320 23.84 -4.41 -17.35
N GLU A 321 24.65 -4.75 -18.36
CA GLU A 321 25.95 -4.10 -18.61
C GLU A 321 25.87 -2.58 -18.73
N PRO A 322 24.86 -1.98 -19.40
CA PRO A 322 24.71 -0.53 -19.41
C PRO A 322 24.61 0.07 -18.00
N SER A 323 24.00 -0.65 -17.05
CA SER A 323 23.84 -0.17 -15.68
C SER A 323 25.15 -0.04 -14.89
N THR A 324 26.21 -0.76 -15.30
CA THR A 324 27.51 -0.64 -14.63
C THR A 324 28.24 0.65 -14.98
N ARG A 325 27.78 1.36 -16.02
CA ARG A 325 28.36 2.63 -16.47
C ARG A 325 27.72 3.84 -15.79
N TRP A 326 26.58 3.63 -15.12
CA TRP A 326 25.89 4.67 -14.39
C TRP A 326 26.63 5.01 -13.09
N SER A 327 26.71 6.31 -12.81
CA SER A 327 27.11 6.79 -11.49
C SER A 327 26.11 6.32 -10.42
N PRO A 328 26.53 6.27 -9.14
CA PRO A 328 25.61 5.96 -8.04
C PRO A 328 24.37 6.86 -8.00
N ALA A 329 24.52 8.16 -8.31
CA ALA A 329 23.39 9.09 -8.38
C ALA A 329 22.43 8.75 -9.52
N GLU A 330 22.93 8.34 -10.70
CA GLU A 330 22.08 7.89 -11.80
C GLU A 330 21.30 6.62 -11.46
N CYS A 331 21.91 5.67 -10.76
CA CYS A 331 21.21 4.48 -10.25
C CYS A 331 20.10 4.87 -9.25
N VAL A 332 20.36 5.81 -8.34
CA VAL A 332 19.36 6.33 -7.42
C VAL A 332 18.22 7.03 -8.18
N ALA A 333 18.52 7.90 -9.14
CA ALA A 333 17.53 8.60 -9.94
C ALA A 333 16.63 7.64 -10.73
N ARG A 334 17.21 6.59 -11.32
CA ARG A 334 16.45 5.53 -12.02
C ARG A 334 15.56 4.72 -11.09
N SER A 335 15.93 4.58 -9.82
CA SER A 335 15.08 3.93 -8.81
C SER A 335 13.89 4.78 -8.33
N PHE A 336 13.76 6.04 -8.76
CA PHE A 336 12.58 6.86 -8.45
C PHE A 336 11.33 6.44 -9.25
N VAL A 337 11.51 5.65 -10.32
CA VAL A 337 10.45 5.08 -11.17
C VAL A 337 9.66 6.10 -12.01
N ILE A 338 9.50 7.33 -11.53
CA ILE A 338 8.76 8.39 -12.23
C ILE A 338 9.55 8.88 -13.46
N ARG A 339 8.84 9.38 -14.48
CA ARG A 339 9.44 9.91 -15.72
C ARG A 339 9.34 11.42 -15.84
N GLU A 340 10.44 12.10 -15.54
CA GLU A 340 10.61 13.56 -15.62
C GLU A 340 10.30 14.09 -17.04
N ASP A 341 10.85 13.46 -18.06
CA ASP A 341 10.71 13.80 -19.48
C ASP A 341 9.27 13.73 -20.01
N PHE A 342 8.44 12.87 -19.41
CA PHE A 342 7.03 12.72 -19.80
C PHE A 342 6.14 13.76 -19.14
N MET A 343 6.56 14.28 -17.98
CA MET A 343 5.79 15.25 -17.20
C MET A 343 5.85 16.63 -17.81
N GLU A 344 7.03 17.06 -18.27
CA GLU A 344 7.20 18.34 -18.96
C GLU A 344 6.35 18.42 -20.24
N SER A 345 6.24 17.32 -20.98
CA SER A 345 5.47 17.27 -22.22
C SER A 345 3.96 17.48 -22.06
N LYS A 346 3.37 17.02 -20.94
CA LYS A 346 1.95 17.26 -20.61
C LYS A 346 1.75 18.71 -20.15
N PHE A 347 2.72 19.27 -19.41
CA PHE A 347 2.67 20.65 -18.91
C PHE A 347 2.78 21.69 -20.04
N LEU A 348 3.69 21.49 -21.00
CA LEU A 348 3.80 22.35 -22.18
C LEU A 348 2.53 22.33 -23.05
N LYS A 349 1.81 21.20 -23.14
CA LYS A 349 0.55 21.13 -23.90
C LYS A 349 -0.63 21.81 -23.20
N GLN A 350 -0.67 21.86 -21.87
CA GLN A 350 -1.75 22.55 -21.13
C GLN A 350 -1.56 24.06 -21.07
N THR A 351 -0.32 24.57 -21.10
CA THR A 351 -0.04 26.01 -21.06
C THR A 351 -0.01 26.65 -22.45
N SER A 352 0.21 25.88 -23.52
CA SER A 352 0.28 26.37 -24.91
C SER A 352 -1.06 26.43 -25.65
N SER A 353 -2.20 26.11 -25.04
CA SER A 353 -3.52 26.34 -25.65
C SER A 353 -3.89 27.83 -25.81
N SER A 354 -2.93 28.74 -25.58
CA SER A 354 -3.08 30.20 -25.75
C SER A 354 -1.96 30.86 -26.59
N ALA A 355 -1.05 30.11 -27.22
CA ALA A 355 0.04 30.74 -27.98
C ALA A 355 0.34 30.02 -29.31
N THR A 356 0.32 30.83 -30.37
CA THR A 356 0.60 30.50 -31.78
C THR A 356 1.94 29.80 -32.00
N SER A 357 1.87 28.70 -32.76
CA SER A 357 2.88 28.00 -33.56
C SER A 357 4.36 28.39 -33.41
N PHE A 358 5.14 27.47 -32.83
CA PHE A 358 6.56 27.29 -33.14
C PHE A 358 6.81 25.82 -33.52
N SER A 359 7.46 25.59 -34.66
CA SER A 359 7.80 24.26 -35.15
C SER A 359 9.12 23.78 -34.56
N SER A 360 9.09 22.70 -33.78
CA SER A 360 10.26 21.86 -33.51
C SER A 360 9.88 20.39 -33.66
N SER A 361 10.71 19.65 -34.41
CA SER A 361 10.45 18.31 -34.94
C SER A 361 10.87 17.18 -33.99
N SER A 362 10.39 17.21 -32.74
CA SER A 362 10.49 16.06 -31.82
C SER A 362 9.12 15.39 -31.68
N SER A 363 9.05 14.10 -32.01
CA SER A 363 7.86 13.28 -31.77
C SER A 363 7.57 13.25 -30.26
N PRO A 364 6.32 13.51 -29.82
CA PRO A 364 6.01 13.58 -28.39
C PRO A 364 6.09 12.20 -27.71
N PRO A 365 6.43 12.15 -26.42
CA PRO A 365 6.40 10.94 -25.61
C PRO A 365 4.98 10.35 -25.51
N VAL A 366 4.86 9.02 -25.47
CA VAL A 366 3.58 8.26 -25.54
C VAL A 366 3.27 7.54 -24.24
N SER A 367 2.07 7.77 -23.70
CA SER A 367 1.57 7.10 -22.49
C SER A 367 0.71 5.88 -22.87
N LEU A 368 1.09 4.69 -22.41
CA LEU A 368 0.34 3.46 -22.69
C LEU A 368 -0.94 3.37 -21.85
N LEU A 369 -2.10 3.20 -22.52
CA LEU A 369 -3.44 2.85 -21.98
C LEU A 369 -4.32 3.99 -21.42
N GLU A 370 -4.64 5.01 -22.23
CA GLU A 370 -5.73 5.97 -21.90
C GLU A 370 -7.13 5.53 -22.41
N ASP A 371 -7.27 4.57 -23.33
CA ASP A 371 -8.49 4.50 -24.16
C ASP A 371 -9.67 3.64 -23.63
N ASP A 372 -9.49 2.66 -22.74
CA ASP A 372 -10.62 1.81 -22.32
C ASP A 372 -11.33 2.28 -21.03
N ASN A 373 -10.72 3.15 -20.23
CA ASN A 373 -11.29 3.62 -18.95
C ASN A 373 -11.98 5.00 -19.03
N VAL A 374 -11.75 5.78 -20.09
CA VAL A 374 -12.32 7.14 -20.24
C VAL A 374 -13.78 7.09 -20.72
N ALA A 375 -14.16 6.08 -21.51
CA ALA A 375 -15.54 5.91 -21.98
C ALA A 375 -16.51 5.61 -20.81
N LEU A 376 -16.07 4.80 -19.83
CA LEU A 376 -16.85 4.48 -18.64
C LEU A 376 -16.93 5.64 -17.64
N ALA A 377 -15.86 6.46 -17.54
CA ALA A 377 -15.83 7.64 -16.67
C ALA A 377 -16.63 8.83 -17.22
N LYS A 378 -16.70 9.01 -18.56
CA LYS A 378 -17.53 10.05 -19.19
C LYS A 378 -19.03 9.74 -19.16
N ALA A 379 -19.42 8.47 -19.13
CA ALA A 379 -20.81 8.05 -19.08
C ALA A 379 -21.49 8.27 -17.70
N LEU A 380 -20.74 8.59 -16.65
CA LEU A 380 -21.22 8.70 -15.26
C LEU A 380 -21.23 10.12 -14.68
N LEU A 381 -20.99 11.16 -15.50
CA LEU A 381 -21.08 12.56 -15.05
C LEU A 381 -22.45 13.17 -15.39
N PRO A 382 -23.21 13.69 -14.42
CA PRO A 382 -24.39 14.50 -14.72
C PRO A 382 -23.98 15.85 -15.30
N LYS A 383 -24.73 16.32 -16.31
CA LYS A 383 -24.61 17.65 -16.91
C LYS A 383 -24.60 18.73 -15.82
N THR A 384 -23.53 19.52 -15.77
CA THR A 384 -23.36 20.65 -14.87
C THR A 384 -24.37 21.75 -15.19
N LEU A 385 -25.24 22.06 -14.22
CA LEU A 385 -25.98 23.32 -14.16
C LEU A 385 -25.01 24.43 -13.71
N SER A 386 -25.10 25.57 -14.37
CA SER A 386 -24.37 26.80 -14.05
C SER A 386 -24.71 27.31 -12.64
N ILE A 387 -23.69 27.53 -11.81
CA ILE A 387 -23.83 28.15 -10.49
C ILE A 387 -23.36 29.62 -10.59
N PRO A 388 -24.12 30.61 -10.07
CA PRO A 388 -23.68 32.00 -10.03
C PRO A 388 -22.60 32.22 -8.96
N SER A 389 -21.67 33.14 -9.22
CA SER A 389 -20.67 33.56 -8.24
C SER A 389 -21.32 34.29 -7.07
N PHE A 390 -20.93 33.96 -5.84
CA PHE A 390 -21.31 34.71 -4.64
C PHE A 390 -20.15 34.81 -3.65
N HIS A 391 -20.13 35.98 -3.00
CA HIS A 391 -19.08 36.55 -2.15
C HIS A 391 -18.53 35.66 -1.03
N GLU A 392 -17.21 35.76 -0.83
CA GLU A 392 -16.44 35.23 0.30
C GLU A 392 -16.83 35.90 1.62
N GLY A 393 -16.92 35.13 2.71
CA GLY A 393 -16.94 35.71 4.06
C GLY A 393 -17.55 34.93 5.22
N VAL A 394 -18.17 33.75 5.05
CA VAL A 394 -18.87 33.06 6.17
C VAL A 394 -18.33 31.65 6.40
N THR A 395 -17.93 31.35 7.64
CA THR A 395 -17.35 30.06 8.05
C THR A 395 -18.42 28.94 8.14
N ALA A 396 -18.01 27.67 7.99
CA ALA A 396 -18.94 26.52 8.04
C ALA A 396 -19.68 26.39 9.39
N ALA A 397 -19.05 26.84 10.49
CA ALA A 397 -19.67 26.87 11.81
C ALA A 397 -20.81 27.90 11.90
N GLU A 398 -20.65 29.06 11.27
CA GLU A 398 -21.67 30.12 11.22
C GLU A 398 -22.86 29.71 10.34
N ARG A 399 -22.62 29.02 9.21
CA ARG A 399 -23.70 28.49 8.36
C ARG A 399 -24.57 27.47 9.09
N ASN A 400 -23.96 26.57 9.86
CA ASN A 400 -24.68 25.58 10.67
C ASN A 400 -25.41 26.21 11.87
N LYS A 401 -24.90 27.34 12.39
CA LYS A 401 -25.55 28.09 13.47
C LYS A 401 -26.76 28.90 12.97
N ALA A 402 -26.66 29.51 11.79
CA ALA A 402 -27.77 30.21 11.12
C ALA A 402 -28.94 29.26 10.79
N ALA A 403 -28.63 28.04 10.31
CA ALA A 403 -29.65 27.01 10.07
C ALA A 403 -30.38 26.55 11.35
N LYS A 404 -29.74 26.70 12.53
CA LYS A 404 -30.33 26.34 13.83
C LYS A 404 -31.18 27.46 14.46
N GLN A 405 -30.94 28.73 14.14
CA GLN A 405 -31.63 29.86 14.77
C GLN A 405 -33.00 30.18 14.14
N ASN A 406 -33.31 29.69 12.95
CA ASN A 406 -34.60 29.90 12.28
C ASN A 406 -35.68 28.82 12.58
N GLY A 407 -35.55 28.10 13.70
CA GLY A 407 -36.46 27.00 14.07
C GLY A 407 -37.48 27.39 15.14
N GLY A 408 -38.33 28.38 14.86
CA GLY A 408 -39.49 28.73 15.67
C GLY A 408 -40.78 28.65 14.85
N ASP A 409 -41.66 27.72 15.25
CA ASP A 409 -43.07 27.54 14.89
C ASP A 409 -43.52 26.95 13.53
N ILE A 410 -43.88 25.67 13.63
CA ILE A 410 -45.08 24.95 13.13
C ILE A 410 -45.36 24.82 11.60
N ASN A 411 -45.29 23.54 11.18
CA ASN A 411 -45.99 22.82 10.11
C ASN A 411 -45.61 22.97 8.62
N ASN A 412 -44.89 21.93 8.19
CA ASN A 412 -45.18 21.07 7.04
C ASN A 412 -44.43 21.31 5.71
N HIS A 413 -43.75 20.24 5.29
CA HIS A 413 -43.11 19.90 4.01
C HIS A 413 -41.69 20.42 3.69
N ASN A 414 -40.75 19.47 3.72
CA ASN A 414 -39.62 19.32 2.80
C ASN A 414 -38.58 20.44 2.66
N ASN A 415 -38.31 21.22 3.71
CA ASN A 415 -37.02 21.89 3.76
C ASN A 415 -35.92 20.86 4.04
N ALA A 416 -35.31 20.37 2.96
CA ALA A 416 -34.16 19.49 2.98
C ALA A 416 -32.99 20.25 3.62
N VAL A 417 -32.91 20.18 4.96
CA VAL A 417 -31.74 20.62 5.71
C VAL A 417 -30.53 19.91 5.12
N THR A 418 -29.73 20.67 4.38
CA THR A 418 -28.51 20.23 3.74
C THR A 418 -27.41 20.35 4.77
N GLU A 419 -26.87 19.22 5.21
CA GLU A 419 -25.72 19.21 6.11
C GLU A 419 -24.46 19.49 5.28
N TYR A 420 -23.47 20.18 5.86
CA TYR A 420 -22.20 20.49 5.20
C TYR A 420 -21.04 19.87 5.98
N ASP A 421 -20.04 19.37 5.27
CA ASP A 421 -18.82 18.82 5.86
C ASP A 421 -17.92 19.92 6.45
N LYS A 422 -16.79 19.53 7.07
CA LYS A 422 -15.81 20.48 7.63
C LYS A 422 -15.23 21.43 6.58
N GLN A 423 -15.33 21.08 5.30
CA GLN A 423 -14.87 21.85 4.15
C GLN A 423 -16.00 22.70 3.53
N GLY A 424 -17.20 22.67 4.11
CA GLY A 424 -18.36 23.43 3.61
C GLY A 424 -19.01 22.83 2.37
N ARG A 425 -18.74 21.57 2.02
CA ARG A 425 -19.38 20.86 0.91
C ARG A 425 -20.67 20.18 1.37
N PRO A 426 -21.74 20.18 0.56
CA PRO A 426 -22.97 19.52 0.93
C PRO A 426 -22.74 18.01 1.09
N ILE A 427 -23.13 17.47 2.24
CA ILE A 427 -23.08 16.05 2.54
C ILE A 427 -24.25 15.38 1.80
N PRO A 428 -24.02 14.38 0.95
CA PRO A 428 -25.10 13.67 0.27
C PRO A 428 -26.12 13.15 1.28
N ALA A 429 -27.41 13.11 0.90
CA ALA A 429 -28.48 12.69 1.79
C ALA A 429 -28.26 11.31 2.45
N PHE A 430 -27.50 10.44 1.78
CA PHE A 430 -27.12 9.14 2.30
C PHE A 430 -26.19 9.19 3.53
N PHE A 431 -25.44 10.28 3.70
CA PHE A 431 -24.38 10.47 4.70
C PHE A 431 -24.75 11.47 5.80
N MET A 432 -25.99 11.94 5.84
CA MET A 432 -26.44 12.90 6.86
C MET A 432 -26.52 12.27 8.26
N GLU A 433 -26.16 13.02 9.30
CA GLU A 433 -26.16 12.53 10.68
C GLU A 433 -27.58 12.15 11.12
N ARG A 434 -28.62 12.84 10.62
CA ARG A 434 -30.03 12.47 10.90
C ARG A 434 -30.43 11.08 10.40
N VAL A 435 -29.75 10.53 9.38
CA VAL A 435 -30.07 9.17 8.87
C VAL A 435 -29.28 8.08 9.60
N LYS A 436 -28.24 8.45 10.35
CA LYS A 436 -27.36 7.51 11.07
C LYS A 436 -28.12 6.57 12.01
N PRO A 437 -29.12 6.99 12.82
CA PRO A 437 -29.86 6.05 13.67
C PRO A 437 -30.66 5.00 12.90
N LYS A 438 -31.18 5.36 11.71
CA LYS A 438 -31.86 4.40 10.82
C LYS A 438 -30.85 3.39 10.25
N ARG A 439 -29.72 3.88 9.75
CA ARG A 439 -28.65 3.05 9.17
C ARG A 439 -27.98 2.14 10.21
N PHE A 440 -27.83 2.61 11.44
CA PHE A 440 -27.34 1.79 12.53
C PHE A 440 -28.29 0.63 12.83
N ARG A 441 -29.61 0.88 12.89
CA ARG A 441 -30.61 -0.19 13.05
C ARG A 441 -30.57 -1.21 11.92
N GLU A 442 -30.41 -0.76 10.68
CA GLU A 442 -30.23 -1.66 9.52
C GLU A 442 -28.94 -2.48 9.67
N ALA A 443 -27.83 -1.85 10.04
CA ALA A 443 -26.55 -2.53 10.28
C ALA A 443 -26.64 -3.56 11.41
N LEU A 444 -27.37 -3.27 12.50
CA LEU A 444 -27.59 -4.24 13.58
C LEU A 444 -28.43 -5.43 13.12
N LYS A 445 -29.52 -5.21 12.39
CA LYS A 445 -30.28 -6.30 11.77
C LYS A 445 -29.37 -7.19 10.91
N SER A 446 -28.48 -6.56 10.14
CA SER A 446 -27.49 -7.25 9.33
C SER A 446 -26.47 -8.02 10.17
N VAL A 447 -25.95 -7.48 11.27
CA VAL A 447 -25.03 -8.22 12.16
C VAL A 447 -25.76 -9.40 12.82
N HIS A 448 -27.00 -9.17 13.25
CA HIS A 448 -27.80 -10.19 13.94
C HIS A 448 -28.14 -11.37 13.03
N ALA A 449 -28.41 -11.12 11.75
CA ALA A 449 -28.70 -12.16 10.76
C ALA A 449 -27.46 -12.90 10.20
N LEU A 450 -26.24 -12.51 10.57
CA LEU A 450 -25.04 -13.30 10.23
C LEU A 450 -25.11 -14.70 10.89
N PRO A 451 -24.61 -15.75 10.22
CA PRO A 451 -24.51 -17.07 10.85
C PRO A 451 -23.53 -17.04 12.04
N SER A 452 -23.66 -17.98 12.98
CA SER A 452 -22.77 -18.08 14.14
C SER A 452 -21.30 -18.27 13.73
N THR A 453 -21.07 -19.02 12.65
CA THR A 453 -19.74 -19.26 12.07
C THR A 453 -19.04 -17.98 11.59
N ALA A 454 -19.76 -16.89 11.31
CA ALA A 454 -19.17 -15.62 10.90
C ALA A 454 -18.31 -14.96 11.99
N ALA A 455 -18.50 -15.35 13.26
CA ALA A 455 -17.67 -14.88 14.36
C ALA A 455 -16.35 -15.66 14.47
N GLU A 456 -16.22 -16.85 13.88
CA GLU A 456 -15.03 -17.69 14.05
C GLU A 456 -13.76 -17.11 13.40
N PRO A 457 -13.79 -16.62 12.14
CA PRO A 457 -12.61 -16.00 11.54
C PRO A 457 -12.24 -14.71 12.26
N TYR A 458 -11.00 -14.61 12.73
CA TYR A 458 -10.54 -13.43 13.49
C TYR A 458 -10.67 -12.13 12.69
N ASP A 459 -10.34 -12.20 11.39
CA ASP A 459 -10.46 -11.05 10.49
C ASP A 459 -11.91 -10.58 10.39
N GLN A 460 -12.86 -11.48 10.17
CA GLN A 460 -14.29 -11.15 10.11
C GLN A 460 -14.83 -10.60 11.44
N TRP A 461 -14.40 -11.17 12.56
CA TRP A 461 -14.74 -10.68 13.90
C TRP A 461 -14.28 -9.23 14.14
N ILE A 462 -13.01 -8.91 13.81
CA ILE A 462 -12.46 -7.55 13.91
C ILE A 462 -13.18 -6.60 12.96
N ARG A 463 -13.46 -7.04 11.74
CA ARG A 463 -14.16 -6.30 10.71
C ARG A 463 -15.55 -5.86 11.15
N VAL A 464 -16.34 -6.75 11.77
CA VAL A 464 -17.64 -6.41 12.35
C VAL A 464 -17.48 -5.41 13.50
N GLY A 465 -16.52 -5.64 14.40
CA GLY A 465 -16.24 -4.75 15.53
C GLY A 465 -15.88 -3.33 15.10
N LEU A 466 -14.95 -3.20 14.16
CA LEU A 466 -14.51 -1.91 13.62
C LEU A 466 -15.66 -1.16 12.93
N ALA A 467 -16.53 -1.89 12.22
CA ALA A 467 -17.69 -1.28 11.58
C ALA A 467 -18.72 -0.74 12.59
N LEU A 468 -19.00 -1.48 13.67
CA LEU A 468 -19.87 -1.02 14.77
C LEU A 468 -19.26 0.16 15.52
N HIS A 469 -17.95 0.11 15.79
CA HIS A 469 -17.23 1.20 16.46
C HIS A 469 -17.27 2.52 15.66
N ASN A 470 -17.34 2.43 14.33
CA ASN A 470 -17.48 3.61 13.48
C ASN A 470 -18.82 4.34 13.65
N PHE A 471 -19.91 3.67 14.06
CA PHE A 471 -21.19 4.34 14.37
C PHE A 471 -21.14 5.13 15.68
N GLY A 472 -20.41 4.64 16.67
CA GLY A 472 -20.44 5.14 18.04
C GLY A 472 -19.33 4.49 18.85
N SER A 473 -18.68 5.24 19.74
CA SER A 473 -17.85 4.69 20.82
C SER A 473 -18.68 4.46 22.08
N GLU A 474 -20.00 4.61 21.97
CA GLU A 474 -20.95 4.36 23.05
C GLU A 474 -20.91 2.87 23.43
N ASP A 475 -21.07 2.60 24.73
CA ASP A 475 -21.10 1.22 25.25
C ASP A 475 -22.15 0.35 24.55
N ARG A 476 -23.23 0.96 24.05
CA ARG A 476 -24.24 0.24 23.27
C ARG A 476 -23.66 -0.50 22.06
N ASN A 477 -22.76 0.14 21.29
CA ASN A 477 -22.19 -0.49 20.10
C ASN A 477 -21.22 -1.60 20.48
N PHE A 478 -20.53 -1.42 21.61
CA PHE A 478 -19.70 -2.45 22.20
C PHE A 478 -20.52 -3.67 22.61
N GLU A 479 -21.68 -3.49 23.26
CA GLU A 479 -22.57 -4.59 23.64
C GLU A 479 -23.01 -5.42 22.43
N GLU A 480 -23.35 -4.76 21.32
CA GLU A 480 -23.75 -5.44 20.08
C GLU A 480 -22.60 -6.28 19.50
N TRP A 481 -21.36 -5.77 19.58
CA TRP A 481 -20.20 -6.55 19.17
C TRP A 481 -19.92 -7.71 20.12
N VAL A 482 -20.09 -7.54 21.43
CA VAL A 482 -19.98 -8.63 22.41
C VAL A 482 -21.02 -9.72 22.12
N GLN A 483 -22.27 -9.36 21.86
CA GLN A 483 -23.32 -10.32 21.50
C GLN A 483 -22.98 -11.10 20.23
N PHE A 484 -22.40 -10.44 19.23
CA PHE A 484 -21.89 -11.12 18.04
C PHE A 484 -20.71 -12.05 18.37
N SER A 485 -19.80 -11.63 19.24
CA SER A 485 -18.58 -12.37 19.62
C SER A 485 -18.88 -13.65 20.41
N VAL A 486 -19.90 -13.62 21.27
CA VAL A 486 -20.33 -14.78 22.09
C VAL A 486 -20.83 -15.95 21.24
N ARG A 487 -21.09 -15.74 19.94
CA ARG A 487 -21.38 -16.83 18.99
C ARG A 487 -20.19 -17.77 18.78
N ALA A 488 -18.97 -17.33 19.11
CA ALA A 488 -17.75 -18.15 19.15
C ALA A 488 -17.14 -18.14 20.58
N PRO A 489 -17.82 -18.77 21.57
CA PRO A 489 -17.51 -18.59 22.99
C PRO A 489 -16.17 -19.19 23.41
N HIS A 490 -15.65 -20.16 22.64
CA HIS A 490 -14.34 -20.77 22.88
C HIS A 490 -13.17 -19.82 22.57
N LYS A 491 -13.41 -18.72 21.85
CA LYS A 491 -12.38 -17.82 21.34
C LYS A 491 -12.40 -16.43 21.96
N PHE A 492 -13.59 -15.92 22.29
CA PHE A 492 -13.75 -14.53 22.73
C PHE A 492 -14.47 -14.44 24.06
N SER A 493 -13.82 -13.79 25.03
CA SER A 493 -14.46 -13.29 26.23
C SER A 493 -14.81 -11.82 26.09
N ARG A 494 -15.65 -11.31 26.99
CA ARG A 494 -16.01 -9.89 27.05
C ARG A 494 -14.79 -9.00 27.30
N GLU A 495 -13.84 -9.46 28.11
CA GLU A 495 -12.58 -8.78 28.42
C GLU A 495 -11.69 -8.69 27.16
N THR A 496 -11.61 -9.78 26.38
CA THR A 496 -10.92 -9.76 25.08
C THR A 496 -11.56 -8.76 24.13
N CYS A 497 -12.89 -8.72 24.06
CA CYS A 497 -13.62 -7.74 23.26
C CYS A 497 -13.29 -6.33 23.71
N ARG A 498 -13.34 -6.02 25.03
CA ARG A 498 -13.05 -4.67 25.54
C ARG A 498 -11.61 -4.25 25.20
N SER A 499 -10.63 -5.14 25.42
CA SER A 499 -9.22 -4.85 25.09
C SER A 499 -9.01 -4.54 23.61
N MET A 500 -9.74 -5.22 22.72
CA MET A 500 -9.66 -4.94 21.28
C MET A 500 -10.47 -3.70 20.87
N TRP A 501 -11.62 -3.46 21.50
CA TRP A 501 -12.45 -2.27 21.28
C TRP A 501 -11.65 -0.99 21.55
N ASP A 502 -10.93 -0.96 22.66
CA ASP A 502 -10.12 0.20 23.07
C ASP A 502 -8.94 0.47 22.12
N LYS A 503 -8.51 -0.55 21.35
CA LYS A 503 -7.48 -0.41 20.30
C LYS A 503 -8.05 0.10 18.99
N PHE A 504 -9.37 0.07 18.79
CA PHE A 504 -9.97 0.61 17.58
C PHE A 504 -9.82 2.12 17.55
N GLN A 505 -8.99 2.61 16.64
CA GLN A 505 -8.85 4.04 16.43
C GLN A 505 -10.01 4.53 15.56
N ARG A 506 -10.83 5.41 16.13
CA ARG A 506 -11.81 6.16 15.36
C ARG A 506 -11.08 7.15 14.48
N HIS A 507 -11.31 7.06 13.18
CA HIS A 507 -10.85 8.12 12.30
C HIS A 507 -11.61 9.41 12.67
N PRO A 508 -10.99 10.60 12.63
CA PRO A 508 -11.60 11.86 13.09
C PRO A 508 -12.65 12.45 12.11
N ASP A 509 -13.09 11.63 11.15
CA ASP A 509 -14.03 12.04 10.12
C ASP A 509 -15.46 11.73 10.58
N HIS A 510 -16.30 12.77 10.57
CA HIS A 510 -17.72 12.69 10.86
C HIS A 510 -18.47 11.64 10.01
N GLN A 511 -17.95 11.30 8.82
CA GLN A 511 -18.58 10.33 7.91
C GLN A 511 -18.13 8.87 8.14
N ASN A 512 -17.34 8.58 9.17
CA ASN A 512 -16.83 7.21 9.38
C ASN A 512 -17.92 6.17 9.62
N TRP A 513 -19.03 6.55 10.26
CA TRP A 513 -20.15 5.63 10.47
C TRP A 513 -20.69 5.08 9.14
N ALA A 514 -20.63 5.86 8.07
CA ALA A 514 -21.09 5.42 6.76
C ALA A 514 -20.12 4.45 6.06
N ARG A 515 -18.81 4.57 6.36
CA ARG A 515 -17.83 3.53 5.98
C ARG A 515 -18.14 2.22 6.70
N GLY A 516 -18.43 2.28 8.01
CA GLY A 516 -18.89 1.13 8.78
C GLY A 516 -20.15 0.49 8.19
N TYR A 517 -21.16 1.30 7.87
CA TYR A 517 -22.39 0.85 7.22
C TYR A 517 -22.12 0.14 5.88
N ASN A 518 -21.41 0.80 4.96
CA ASN A 518 -21.10 0.24 3.64
C ASN A 518 -20.28 -1.04 3.74
N TYR A 519 -19.37 -1.11 4.71
CA TYR A 519 -18.53 -2.27 4.91
C TYR A 519 -19.33 -3.50 5.39
N LEU A 520 -20.22 -3.32 6.37
CA LEU A 520 -21.11 -4.38 6.82
C LEU A 520 -22.02 -4.85 5.68
N THR A 521 -22.67 -3.91 4.99
CA THR A 521 -23.73 -4.22 4.01
C THR A 521 -23.19 -4.68 2.65
N LYS A 522 -22.03 -4.18 2.20
CA LYS A 522 -21.52 -4.48 0.84
C LYS A 522 -20.37 -5.48 0.82
N SER A 523 -19.56 -5.55 1.88
CA SER A 523 -18.39 -6.43 1.93
C SER A 523 -18.72 -7.71 2.67
N ILE A 524 -18.97 -7.62 3.98
CA ILE A 524 -19.15 -8.81 4.83
C ILE A 524 -20.35 -9.64 4.38
N TRP A 525 -21.47 -8.98 4.07
CA TRP A 525 -22.69 -9.65 3.60
C TRP A 525 -22.55 -10.30 2.23
N ARG A 526 -21.75 -9.72 1.34
CA ARG A 526 -21.49 -10.26 0.01
C ARG A 526 -20.53 -11.44 0.07
N GLU A 527 -19.47 -11.34 0.88
CA GLU A 527 -18.48 -12.41 1.09
C GLU A 527 -19.12 -13.69 1.64
N LEU A 528 -20.17 -13.56 2.46
CA LEU A 528 -20.91 -14.70 3.00
C LEU A 528 -22.02 -15.24 2.08
N GLY A 529 -22.20 -14.67 0.87
CA GLY A 529 -23.22 -15.12 -0.08
C GLY A 529 -24.68 -14.85 0.33
N ILE A 530 -24.90 -14.03 1.36
CA ILE A 530 -26.24 -13.76 1.92
C ILE A 530 -26.97 -12.67 1.12
N ALA A 531 -26.27 -11.96 0.23
CA ALA A 531 -26.78 -10.80 -0.51
C ALA A 531 -27.94 -11.09 -1.50
N ASN A 532 -28.31 -12.36 -1.75
CA ASN A 532 -29.39 -12.72 -2.67
C ASN A 532 -30.71 -13.13 -1.97
N ALA A 533 -30.83 -12.95 -0.64
CA ALA A 533 -31.99 -13.40 0.15
C ALA A 533 -32.95 -12.28 0.61
N GLN A 534 -32.77 -11.05 0.10
CA GLN A 534 -33.66 -9.90 0.29
C GLN A 534 -34.01 -9.29 -1.06
#